data_AF-A0A060KZR9-F1
#
_entry.id   AF-A0A060KZR9-F1
#
_cell.length_a   1.000
_cell.length_b   1.000
_cell.length_c   1.000
_cell.angle_alpha   90.00
_cell.angle_beta   90.00
_cell.angle_gamma   90.00
#
_symmetry.space_group_name_H-M   'P 1'
#
loop_
_entity.id
_entity.type
_entity.pdbx_description
1 polymer ?
#
loop_
_entity_poly.entity_id
_entity_poly.type
_entity_poly.pdbx_seq_one_letter_code
_entity_poly.pdbx_strand_id
1 'polypeptide(L)'
;ENSAKPTQLREGCSSWHYYVTMPMPASTFTIAVGSWTEMKPETCSSNDLAAERSLSPSEADFRYVGICGHMEYPCRFQNPSATTQEIIPHRVFAPVCLKGACQETLLQLVPPCLSAAHRVLGTHPFSRLDILIVPGNFPSLGMASPHIIFLSQSVLTGNSHL
;
A
#
# COMPACT_ATOMS: atom_id res chain seq x y z
N GLU A 1 1.73 13.77 3.76
CA GLU A 1 0.61 13.09 4.46
C GLU A 1 1.15 12.40 5.68
N ASN A 2 0.39 12.36 6.78
CA ASN A 2 0.88 11.78 8.02
C ASN A 2 0.62 10.27 8.11
N SER A 3 1.47 9.59 8.88
CA SER A 3 1.13 8.29 9.46
C SER A 3 0.40 8.58 10.77
N ALA A 4 -0.92 8.40 10.80
CA ALA A 4 -1.72 8.66 11.99
C ALA A 4 -1.25 7.78 13.16
N LYS A 5 -0.91 8.41 14.28
CA LYS A 5 -0.54 7.73 15.53
C LYS A 5 -1.62 7.97 16.58
N PRO A 6 -1.92 6.98 17.43
CA PRO A 6 -2.90 7.16 18.50
C PRO A 6 -2.41 8.22 19.49
N THR A 7 -3.28 9.18 19.79
CA THR A 7 -3.14 10.11 20.90
C THR A 7 -4.05 9.62 22.02
N GLN A 8 -3.49 9.37 23.20
CA GLN A 8 -4.28 8.94 24.35
C GLN A 8 -5.16 10.10 24.81
N LEU A 9 -6.47 9.85 24.88
CA LEU A 9 -7.43 10.74 25.51
C LEU A 9 -7.69 10.27 26.95
N ARG A 10 -8.48 11.06 27.70
CA ARG A 10 -9.00 10.61 28.98
C ARG A 10 -9.98 9.43 28.75
N GLU A 11 -10.12 8.57 29.74
CA GLU A 11 -11.14 7.48 29.78
C GLU A 11 -10.89 6.29 28.83
N GLY A 12 -9.63 5.97 28.52
CA GLY A 12 -9.28 4.77 27.74
C GLY A 12 -9.61 4.87 26.24
N CYS A 13 -10.01 6.06 25.77
CA CYS A 13 -10.19 6.36 24.36
C CYS A 13 -8.87 6.77 23.72
N SER A 14 -8.70 6.42 22.45
CA SER A 14 -7.57 6.88 21.62
C SER A 14 -8.12 7.70 20.45
N SER A 15 -7.38 8.74 20.06
CA SER A 15 -7.72 9.59 18.92
C SER A 15 -6.65 9.48 17.83
N TRP A 16 -7.09 9.33 16.58
CA TRP A 16 -6.22 9.31 15.41
C TRP A 16 -6.58 10.49 14.53
N HIS A 17 -5.57 11.29 14.19
CA HIS A 17 -5.71 12.40 13.26
C HIS A 17 -5.08 12.02 11.93
N TYR A 18 -5.83 12.19 10.84
CA TYR A 18 -5.39 11.90 9.49
C TYR A 18 -5.70 13.07 8.58
N TYR A 19 -4.78 13.44 7.69
CA TYR A 19 -5.01 14.46 6.67
C TYR A 19 -4.48 14.04 5.30
N VAL A 20 -5.15 14.52 4.27
CA VAL A 20 -4.73 14.43 2.87
C VAL A 20 -4.41 15.82 2.33
N THR A 21 -3.36 15.94 1.54
CA THR A 21 -2.98 17.21 0.89
C THR A 21 -3.55 17.32 -0.51
N MET A 22 -3.81 16.18 -1.16
CA MET A 22 -4.42 16.15 -2.48
C MET A 22 -5.94 16.32 -2.36
N PRO A 23 -6.58 17.16 -3.19
CA PRO A 23 -8.04 17.26 -3.25
C PRO A 23 -8.63 15.95 -3.74
N MET A 24 -9.46 15.31 -2.92
CA MET A 24 -10.12 14.05 -3.29
C MET A 24 -11.65 14.21 -3.24
N PRO A 25 -12.40 13.58 -4.17
CA PRO A 25 -13.85 13.52 -4.07
C PRO A 25 -14.29 12.89 -2.75
N ALA A 26 -15.44 13.33 -2.21
CA ALA A 26 -15.96 12.79 -0.95
C ALA A 26 -16.18 11.26 -1.00
N SER A 27 -16.42 10.69 -2.19
CA SER A 27 -16.57 9.25 -2.41
C SER A 27 -15.30 8.44 -2.15
N THR A 28 -14.12 9.07 -2.06
CA THR A 28 -12.87 8.40 -1.70
C THR A 28 -12.62 8.42 -0.19
N PHE A 29 -13.47 9.08 0.60
CA PHE A 29 -13.36 9.05 2.05
C PHE A 29 -13.72 7.66 2.56
N THR A 30 -12.78 7.06 3.30
CA THR A 30 -12.92 5.69 3.79
C THR A 30 -12.40 5.57 5.21
N ILE A 31 -13.13 4.85 6.05
CA ILE A 31 -12.76 4.56 7.44
C ILE A 31 -13.08 3.11 7.76
N ALA A 32 -12.19 2.46 8.51
CA ALA A 32 -12.41 1.13 9.07
C ALA A 32 -11.97 1.13 10.54
N VAL A 33 -12.89 0.77 11.43
CA VAL A 33 -12.63 0.67 12.88
C VAL A 33 -12.80 -0.79 13.28
N GLY A 34 -11.76 -1.36 13.90
CA GLY A 34 -11.72 -2.77 14.25
C GLY A 34 -10.40 -3.18 14.88
N SER A 35 -10.28 -4.46 15.20
CA SER A 35 -9.04 -5.06 15.73
C SER A 35 -8.13 -5.46 14.56
N TRP A 36 -7.34 -4.51 14.09
CA TRP A 36 -6.42 -4.68 12.95
C TRP A 36 -4.99 -4.88 13.44
N THR A 37 -4.29 -5.82 12.82
CA THR A 37 -2.85 -6.05 13.04
C THR A 37 -2.09 -5.73 11.76
N GLU A 38 -1.00 -4.97 11.88
CA GLU A 38 -0.06 -4.78 10.76
C GLU A 38 0.68 -6.10 10.51
N MET A 39 0.52 -6.63 9.30
CA MET A 39 1.17 -7.84 8.84
C MET A 39 2.56 -7.49 8.36
N LYS A 40 3.57 -7.94 9.10
CA LYS A 40 4.99 -7.78 8.77
C LYS A 40 5.54 -9.11 8.27
N PRO A 41 6.37 -9.13 7.22
CA PRO A 41 7.00 -10.37 6.77
C PRO A 41 7.69 -11.06 7.94
N GLU A 42 7.48 -12.37 8.07
CA GLU A 42 8.28 -13.14 9.02
C GLU A 42 9.75 -13.09 8.60
N THR A 43 10.61 -12.65 9.51
CA THR A 43 12.05 -12.71 9.29
C THR A 43 12.48 -14.18 9.30
N CYS A 44 12.47 -14.82 8.14
CA CYS A 44 13.12 -16.11 7.98
C CYS A 44 14.63 -15.90 8.18
N SER A 45 15.19 -16.50 9.23
CA SER A 45 16.61 -16.84 9.25
C SER A 45 16.82 -18.04 8.33
N SER A 46 16.86 -17.82 7.02
CA SER A 46 17.25 -18.85 6.05
C SER A 46 18.24 -18.25 5.06
N ASN A 47 19.43 -18.87 5.01
CA ASN A 47 20.48 -18.60 4.03
C ASN A 47 20.08 -19.17 2.67
N ASP A 48 19.06 -18.60 2.03
CA ASP A 48 18.72 -18.96 0.66
C ASP A 48 19.22 -17.88 -0.30
N LEU A 49 20.43 -18.12 -0.78
CA LEU A 49 20.99 -17.51 -1.98
C LEU A 49 20.07 -17.85 -3.17
N ALA A 50 19.27 -16.89 -3.61
CA ALA A 50 18.52 -17.02 -4.85
C ALA A 50 18.49 -15.69 -5.61
N ALA A 51 19.45 -15.59 -6.53
CA ALA A 51 19.36 -14.92 -7.83
C ALA A 51 18.68 -13.54 -7.86
N GLU A 52 19.49 -12.52 -7.56
CA GLU A 52 19.37 -11.21 -8.20
C GLU A 52 19.40 -11.41 -9.73
N ARG A 53 18.24 -11.59 -10.35
CA ARG A 53 18.12 -11.46 -11.80
C ARG A 53 18.13 -9.96 -12.06
N SER A 54 19.33 -9.42 -12.25
CA SER A 54 19.54 -8.07 -12.75
C SER A 54 18.88 -7.95 -14.12
N LEU A 55 17.63 -7.48 -14.12
CA LEU A 55 16.91 -7.13 -15.34
C LEU A 55 17.24 -5.68 -15.66
N SER A 56 17.75 -5.49 -16.88
CA SER A 56 18.22 -4.22 -17.44
C SER A 56 17.25 -3.05 -17.17
N PRO A 57 17.75 -1.84 -16.93
CA PRO A 57 16.92 -0.65 -16.81
C PRO A 57 16.07 -0.49 -18.08
N SER A 58 14.75 -0.55 -17.94
CA SER A 58 13.82 -0.22 -19.02
C SER A 58 13.92 1.28 -19.29
N GLU A 59 14.14 1.65 -20.55
CA GLU A 59 14.22 3.03 -21.08
C GLU A 59 12.88 3.79 -21.00
N ALA A 60 12.27 3.90 -19.81
CA ALA A 60 10.98 4.55 -19.61
C ALA A 60 11.06 5.92 -18.92
N ASP A 61 12.26 6.39 -18.56
CA ASP A 61 12.43 7.53 -17.64
C ASP A 61 12.91 8.83 -18.31
N PHE A 62 12.29 9.22 -19.42
CA PHE A 62 12.43 10.57 -20.00
C PHE A 62 11.09 11.30 -20.14
N ARG A 63 10.10 10.99 -19.30
CA ARG A 63 8.82 11.72 -19.30
C ARG A 63 8.95 13.01 -18.50
N TYR A 64 9.45 14.04 -19.21
CA TYR A 64 9.31 15.49 -18.98
C TYR A 64 9.24 15.95 -17.52
N VAL A 65 10.35 16.53 -17.04
CA VAL A 65 10.38 17.45 -15.88
C VAL A 65 9.58 18.70 -16.24
N GLY A 66 8.26 18.57 -16.22
CA GLY A 66 7.30 19.57 -16.64
C GLY A 66 6.63 20.27 -15.48
N ILE A 67 6.16 21.48 -15.75
CA ILE A 67 5.23 22.21 -14.89
C ILE A 67 3.95 21.37 -14.78
N CYS A 68 3.60 20.98 -13.56
CA CYS A 68 2.40 20.21 -13.29
C CYS A 68 1.16 21.13 -13.32
N GLY A 69 0.08 20.72 -13.99
CA GLY A 69 -1.16 21.48 -14.09
C GLY A 69 -2.13 21.32 -12.91
N HIS A 70 -1.65 20.81 -11.78
CA HIS A 70 -2.49 20.56 -10.60
C HIS A 70 -2.42 21.72 -9.60
N MET A 71 -3.38 21.78 -8.68
CA MET A 71 -3.39 22.76 -7.58
C MET A 71 -2.16 22.62 -6.67
N GLU A 72 -1.91 23.62 -5.83
CA GLU A 72 -0.75 23.65 -4.93
C GLU A 72 -0.83 22.52 -3.88
N TYR A 73 -0.09 21.44 -4.12
CA TYR A 73 0.20 20.38 -3.17
C TYR A 73 1.55 19.74 -3.51
N PRO A 74 2.22 19.04 -2.57
CA PRO A 74 3.49 18.39 -2.83
C PRO A 74 3.39 17.36 -3.97
N CYS A 75 3.95 17.70 -5.13
CA CYS A 75 3.93 16.84 -6.32
C CYS A 75 4.96 15.72 -6.19
N ARG A 76 4.51 14.46 -6.08
CA ARG A 76 5.44 13.32 -6.10
C ARG A 76 6.13 13.11 -7.44
N PHE A 77 5.51 13.49 -8.56
CA PHE A 77 6.10 13.32 -9.89
C PHE A 77 7.34 14.21 -10.11
N GLN A 78 7.44 15.33 -9.39
CA GLN A 78 8.60 16.22 -9.43
C GLN A 78 9.66 15.86 -8.39
N ASN A 79 9.42 14.85 -7.55
CA ASN A 79 10.36 14.42 -6.52
C ASN A 79 11.28 13.32 -7.08
N PRO A 80 12.60 13.57 -7.22
CA PRO A 80 13.54 12.59 -7.80
C PRO A 80 13.65 11.28 -7.00
N SER A 81 13.43 11.34 -5.68
CA SER A 81 13.42 10.14 -4.83
C SER A 81 12.15 9.31 -5.03
N ALA A 82 11.05 9.94 -5.48
CA ALA A 82 9.81 9.24 -5.76
C ALA A 82 9.80 8.62 -7.17
N THR A 83 10.47 9.24 -8.14
CA THR A 83 10.54 8.72 -9.51
C THR A 83 11.34 7.42 -9.61
N THR A 84 12.41 7.32 -8.83
CA THR A 84 13.26 6.11 -8.75
C THR A 84 12.69 5.02 -7.83
N GLN A 85 11.58 5.29 -7.13
CA GLN A 85 10.99 4.35 -6.18
C GLN A 85 10.11 3.31 -6.88
N GLU A 86 10.69 2.19 -7.30
CA GLU A 86 9.95 1.08 -7.92
C GLU A 86 8.86 0.50 -7.01
N ILE A 87 9.18 0.36 -5.72
CA ILE A 87 8.25 -0.16 -4.71
C ILE A 87 7.99 0.95 -3.70
N ILE A 88 6.76 1.46 -3.71
CA ILE A 88 6.33 2.44 -2.72
C ILE A 88 6.24 1.83 -1.31
N PRO A 89 6.41 2.63 -0.25
CA PRO A 89 6.22 2.15 1.11
C PRO A 89 4.79 1.66 1.24
N HIS A 90 4.61 0.44 1.72
CA HIS A 90 3.30 -0.17 1.85
C HIS A 90 3.17 -0.92 3.16
N ARG A 91 1.93 -1.04 3.64
CA ARG A 91 1.60 -1.80 4.84
C ARG A 91 0.35 -2.60 4.60
N VAL A 92 0.32 -3.82 5.13
CA VAL A 92 -0.85 -4.69 5.08
C VAL A 92 -1.43 -4.78 6.48
N PHE A 93 -2.74 -4.57 6.61
CA PHE A 93 -3.49 -4.70 7.83
C PHE A 93 -4.55 -5.78 7.66
N ALA A 94 -4.73 -6.63 8.65
CA ALA A 94 -5.77 -7.66 8.63
C ALA A 94 -6.16 -8.10 10.05
N PRO A 95 -7.31 -8.78 10.23
CA PRO A 95 -7.62 -9.50 11.46
C PRO A 95 -6.52 -10.49 11.82
N VAL A 96 -6.21 -10.64 13.11
CA VAL A 96 -5.14 -11.51 13.59
C VAL A 96 -5.30 -12.97 13.12
N CYS A 97 -6.53 -13.45 12.98
CA CYS A 97 -6.83 -14.80 12.49
C CYS A 97 -6.39 -15.05 11.03
N LEU A 98 -6.15 -14.00 10.24
CA LEU A 98 -5.70 -14.09 8.85
C LEU A 98 -4.19 -13.93 8.69
N LYS A 99 -3.44 -13.85 9.80
CA LYS A 99 -1.98 -13.60 9.75
C LYS A 99 -1.26 -14.62 8.86
N GLY A 100 -1.48 -15.92 9.07
CA GLY A 100 -0.81 -16.98 8.29
C GLY A 100 -1.07 -16.86 6.78
N ALA A 101 -2.33 -16.73 6.39
CA ALA A 101 -2.70 -16.56 4.98
C ALA A 101 -2.13 -15.27 4.36
N CYS A 102 -2.01 -14.18 5.13
CA CYS A 102 -1.35 -12.97 4.65
C CYS A 102 0.16 -13.18 4.44
N GLN A 103 0.84 -13.95 5.30
CA GLN A 103 2.28 -14.27 5.15
C GLN A 103 2.54 -15.09 3.89
N GLU A 104 1.74 -16.12 3.64
CA GLU A 104 1.96 -17.08 2.56
C GLU A 104 1.66 -16.50 1.17
N THR A 105 0.68 -15.59 1.08
CA THR A 105 0.19 -15.09 -0.21
C THR A 105 0.45 -13.60 -0.37
N LEU A 106 -0.19 -12.78 0.44
CA LEU A 106 -0.30 -11.35 0.15
C LEU A 106 1.01 -10.59 0.34
N LEU A 107 1.76 -10.89 1.41
CA LEU A 107 3.03 -10.21 1.68
C LEU A 107 4.10 -10.53 0.62
N GLN A 108 4.02 -11.70 -0.02
CA GLN A 108 4.90 -12.07 -1.13
C GLN A 108 4.47 -11.43 -2.45
N LEU A 109 3.16 -11.27 -2.67
CA LEU A 109 2.58 -10.79 -3.93
C LEU A 109 2.62 -9.26 -4.09
N VAL A 110 2.44 -8.49 -3.00
CA VAL A 110 2.33 -7.03 -3.09
C VAL A 110 3.58 -6.36 -3.68
N PRO A 111 4.82 -6.66 -3.22
CA PRO A 111 6.03 -6.03 -3.76
C PRO A 111 6.22 -6.19 -5.28
N PRO A 112 6.12 -7.39 -5.89
CA PRO A 112 6.25 -7.53 -7.34
C PRO A 112 5.12 -6.85 -8.10
N CYS A 113 3.88 -6.84 -7.58
CA CYS A 113 2.79 -6.08 -8.19
C CYS A 113 3.06 -4.58 -8.20
N LEU A 114 3.62 -4.02 -7.12
CA LEU A 114 3.97 -2.59 -7.04
C LEU A 114 5.12 -2.24 -8.00
N SER A 115 6.17 -3.07 -8.06
CA SER A 115 7.27 -2.88 -9.02
C SER A 115 6.76 -2.94 -10.47
N ALA A 116 5.89 -3.90 -10.80
CA ALA A 116 5.28 -3.99 -12.12
C ALA A 116 4.42 -2.75 -12.44
N ALA A 117 3.61 -2.28 -11.49
CA ALA A 117 2.81 -1.08 -11.64
C ALA A 117 3.68 0.17 -11.90
N HIS A 118 4.79 0.33 -11.17
CA HIS A 118 5.74 1.42 -11.41
C HIS A 118 6.37 1.34 -12.80
N ARG A 119 6.77 0.16 -13.27
CA ARG A 119 7.34 0.00 -14.61
C ARG A 119 6.38 0.37 -15.73
N VAL A 120 5.09 0.07 -15.56
CA VAL A 120 4.06 0.32 -16.59
C VAL A 120 3.53 1.76 -16.50
N LEU A 121 3.20 2.22 -15.29
CA LEU A 121 2.47 3.47 -15.05
C LEU A 121 3.38 4.63 -14.61
N GLY A 122 4.57 4.33 -14.09
CA GLY A 122 5.51 5.29 -13.53
C GLY A 122 5.28 5.56 -12.04
N THR A 123 5.72 6.74 -11.59
CA THR A 123 5.65 7.18 -10.19
C THR A 123 4.24 7.11 -9.62
N HIS A 124 4.11 6.51 -8.43
CA HIS A 124 2.84 6.52 -7.71
C HIS A 124 2.53 7.91 -7.14
N PRO A 125 1.29 8.42 -7.27
CA PRO A 125 0.92 9.77 -6.83
C PRO A 125 0.98 9.98 -5.31
N PHE A 126 0.75 8.93 -4.51
CA PHE A 126 0.74 8.98 -3.04
C PHE A 126 2.04 8.47 -2.43
N SER A 127 2.40 8.98 -1.24
CA SER A 127 3.69 8.66 -0.58
C SER A 127 3.78 7.25 -0.01
N ARG A 128 2.64 6.57 0.12
CA ARG A 128 2.53 5.20 0.61
C ARG A 128 1.23 4.57 0.14
N LEU A 129 1.13 3.25 0.30
CA LEU A 129 -0.10 2.49 0.08
C LEU A 129 -0.39 1.58 1.28
N ASP A 130 -1.51 1.80 1.94
CA ASP A 130 -1.99 0.87 2.96
C ASP A 130 -2.99 -0.11 2.31
N ILE A 131 -2.98 -1.37 2.74
CA ILE A 131 -3.89 -2.41 2.26
C ILE A 131 -4.56 -3.01 3.49
N LEU A 132 -5.89 -3.09 3.49
CA LEU A 132 -6.68 -3.67 4.57
C LEU A 132 -7.44 -4.88 4.05
N ILE A 133 -7.16 -6.06 4.62
CA ILE A 133 -8.04 -7.22 4.46
C ILE A 133 -9.23 -7.05 5.37
N VAL A 134 -10.41 -6.94 4.75
CA VAL A 134 -11.67 -6.77 5.46
C VAL A 134 -12.33 -8.12 5.77
N PRO A 135 -13.16 -8.20 6.83
CA PRO A 135 -13.84 -9.42 7.21
C PRO A 135 -14.82 -9.93 6.14
N GLY A 136 -15.19 -11.21 6.21
CA GLY A 136 -15.99 -11.90 5.18
C GLY A 136 -17.41 -11.37 4.93
N ASN A 137 -17.90 -10.41 5.71
CA ASN A 137 -19.17 -9.74 5.46
C ASN A 137 -19.04 -8.51 4.53
N PHE A 138 -17.83 -8.21 4.05
CA PHE A 138 -17.62 -7.16 3.07
C PHE A 138 -18.24 -7.55 1.71
N PRO A 139 -19.18 -6.76 1.17
CA PRO A 139 -20.00 -7.20 0.03
C PRO A 139 -19.30 -7.08 -1.33
N SER A 140 -18.08 -6.52 -1.39
CA SER A 140 -17.32 -6.30 -2.61
C SER A 140 -16.02 -7.10 -2.59
N LEU A 141 -15.39 -7.31 -3.74
CA LEU A 141 -14.02 -7.83 -3.81
C LEU A 141 -13.01 -6.83 -3.21
N GLY A 142 -13.25 -5.55 -3.40
CA GLY A 142 -12.38 -4.51 -2.89
C GLY A 142 -12.90 -3.10 -3.14
N MET A 143 -12.15 -2.13 -2.61
CA MET A 143 -12.37 -0.70 -2.80
C MET A 143 -11.01 -0.02 -2.80
N ALA A 144 -10.67 0.68 -3.89
CA ALA A 144 -9.40 1.38 -4.02
C ALA A 144 -9.58 2.83 -3.56
N SER A 145 -9.46 3.06 -2.25
CA SER A 145 -9.28 4.41 -1.74
C SER A 145 -7.80 4.81 -1.90
N PRO A 146 -7.50 6.09 -2.21
CA PRO A 146 -6.18 6.52 -2.66
C PRO A 146 -5.01 6.14 -1.75
N HIS A 147 -5.24 6.16 -0.43
CA HIS A 147 -4.25 5.82 0.59
C HIS A 147 -4.41 4.42 1.16
N ILE A 148 -5.59 3.82 1.00
CA ILE A 148 -5.94 2.55 1.60
C ILE A 148 -6.81 1.72 0.66
N ILE A 149 -6.35 0.53 0.29
CA ILE A 149 -7.14 -0.42 -0.50
C ILE A 149 -7.82 -1.39 0.45
N PHE A 150 -9.14 -1.54 0.37
CA PHE A 150 -9.85 -2.61 1.06
C PHE A 150 -9.90 -3.80 0.12
N LEU A 151 -9.53 -4.98 0.61
CA LEU A 151 -9.59 -6.23 -0.13
C LEU A 151 -10.35 -7.27 0.68
N SER A 152 -11.29 -7.96 0.05
CA SER A 152 -11.99 -9.11 0.65
C SER A 152 -10.99 -10.20 1.05
N GLN A 153 -11.20 -10.84 2.20
CA GLN A 153 -10.39 -12.00 2.61
C GLN A 153 -10.42 -13.17 1.61
N SER A 154 -11.38 -13.21 0.67
CA SER A 154 -11.42 -14.20 -0.41
C SER A 154 -10.21 -14.13 -1.34
N VAL A 155 -9.43 -13.03 -1.33
CA VAL A 155 -8.18 -12.92 -2.11
C VAL A 155 -7.04 -13.73 -1.48
N LEU A 156 -7.16 -14.14 -0.23
CA LEU A 156 -6.13 -14.89 0.50
C LEU A 156 -6.15 -16.39 0.21
N THR A 157 -7.20 -16.89 -0.46
CA THR A 157 -7.31 -18.30 -0.85
C THR A 157 -6.86 -18.47 -2.30
N GLY A 158 -5.75 -19.18 -2.56
CA GLY A 158 -5.30 -19.40 -3.94
C GLY A 158 -3.90 -19.95 -4.20
N ASN A 159 -3.05 -20.15 -3.19
CA ASN A 159 -1.65 -20.61 -3.40
C ASN A 159 -1.51 -21.97 -4.11
N SER A 160 -2.58 -22.76 -4.30
CA SER A 160 -2.48 -24.03 -5.02
C SER A 160 -2.49 -23.89 -6.56
N HIS A 161 -2.65 -22.69 -7.13
CA HIS A 161 -2.83 -22.49 -8.57
C HIS A 161 -2.11 -21.28 -9.21
N LEU A 162 -1.24 -20.57 -8.48
CA LEU A 162 -0.36 -19.51 -9.03
C LEU A 162 1.08 -20.02 -9.11
#